data_AF-A0A0N7I3J3-F1
#
_entry.id   AF-A0A0N7I3J3-F1
#
_cell.length_a   1.000
_cell.length_b   1.000
_cell.length_c   1.000
_cell.angle_alpha   90.00
_cell.angle_beta   90.00
_cell.angle_gamma   90.00
#
_symmetry.space_group_name_H-M   'P 1'
#
loop_
_entity.id
_entity.type
_entity.pdbx_description
1 polymer ?
#
loop_
_entity_poly.entity_id
_entity_poly.type
_entity_poly.pdbx_seq_one_letter_code
_entity_poly.pdbx_strand_id
1 'polypeptide(L)' 'MTTSTPACDSDARFVADLPSAADVAHMRAVCESCPILAECAAFADASPRWSMSGFWAGMKRGTPARASGPRQRARGAA' A
#
# COMPACT_ATOMS: atom_id res chain seq x y z
N MET A 1 12.70 -23.26 0.07
CA MET A 1 12.19 -21.87 0.09
C MET A 1 13.38 -21.00 -0.21
N THR A 2 13.44 -20.38 -1.39
CA THR A 2 14.53 -19.47 -1.76
C THR A 2 14.39 -18.20 -0.93
N THR A 3 15.31 -18.00 0.01
CA THR A 3 15.35 -16.83 0.89
C THR A 3 15.89 -15.63 0.12
N SER A 4 15.16 -15.18 -0.91
CA SER A 4 15.50 -13.99 -1.67
C SER A 4 14.96 -12.77 -0.94
N THR A 5 15.87 -11.88 -0.50
CA THR A 5 15.49 -10.61 0.11
C THR A 5 14.67 -9.78 -0.88
N PRO A 6 13.52 -9.21 -0.48
CA PRO A 6 12.75 -8.33 -1.35
C PRO A 6 13.56 -7.11 -1.77
N ALA A 7 13.42 -6.67 -3.02
CA ALA A 7 14.10 -5.47 -3.53
C ALA A 7 13.64 -4.18 -2.83
N CYS A 8 12.45 -4.19 -2.22
CA CYS A 8 11.92 -3.08 -1.44
C CYS A 8 12.34 -3.11 0.04
N ASP A 9 13.20 -4.04 0.45
CA ASP A 9 13.67 -4.10 1.84
C ASP A 9 14.30 -2.77 2.25
N SER A 10 13.99 -2.32 3.47
CA SER A 10 14.43 -1.04 4.03
C SER A 10 13.97 0.24 3.30
N ASP A 11 13.08 0.18 2.31
CA ASP A 11 12.53 1.37 1.65
C ASP A 11 11.22 1.84 2.31
N ALA A 12 11.32 2.90 3.12
CA ALA A 12 10.20 3.48 3.85
C ALA A 12 9.06 4.00 2.96
N ARG A 13 9.30 4.24 1.66
CA ARG A 13 8.25 4.68 0.73
C ARG A 13 7.15 3.63 0.56
N PHE A 14 7.48 2.35 0.70
CA PHE A 14 6.53 1.24 0.55
C PHE A 14 5.48 1.19 1.67
N VAL A 15 5.77 1.79 2.82
CA VAL A 15 4.83 1.91 3.95
C VAL A 15 4.22 3.31 4.07
N ALA A 16 4.56 4.23 3.16
CA ALA A 16 4.01 5.58 3.19
C ALA A 16 2.50 5.59 2.90
N ASP A 17 1.76 6.41 3.65
CA ASP A 17 0.33 6.58 3.46
C ASP A 17 0.01 7.35 2.17
N LEU A 18 0.77 8.43 1.92
CA LEU A 18 0.57 9.36 0.81
C LEU A 18 1.88 9.53 0.01
N PRO A 19 2.31 8.49 -0.73
CA PRO A 19 3.47 8.61 -1.60
C PRO A 19 3.19 9.61 -2.74
N SER A 20 4.22 10.35 -3.15
CA SER A 20 4.11 11.23 -4.33
C SER A 20 3.95 10.40 -5.61
N ALA A 21 3.51 11.03 -6.70
CA ALA A 21 3.43 10.35 -7.99
C ALA A 21 4.80 9.83 -8.47
N ALA A 22 5.88 10.55 -8.15
CA ALA A 22 7.25 10.13 -8.43
C ALA A 22 7.65 8.88 -7.60
N ASP A 23 7.27 8.85 -6.32
CA ASP A 23 7.50 7.68 -5.48
C ASP A 23 6.73 6.46 -5.98
N VAL A 24 5.47 6.64 -6.40
CA VAL A 24 4.67 5.56 -6.97
C VAL A 24 5.32 4.98 -8.23
N ALA A 25 5.80 5.84 -9.13
CA ALA A 25 6.51 5.39 -10.33
C ALA A 25 7.80 4.63 -9.98
N HIS A 26 8.58 5.13 -9.02
CA HIS A 26 9.79 4.47 -8.55
C HIS A 26 9.51 3.11 -7.90
N MET A 27 8.58 3.05 -6.95
CA MET A 27 8.21 1.81 -6.26
C MET A 27 7.67 0.75 -7.22
N ARG A 28 6.96 1.16 -8.27
CA ARG A 28 6.51 0.25 -9.34
C ARG A 28 7.70 -0.37 -10.07
N ALA A 29 8.70 0.43 -10.47
CA ALA A 29 9.91 -0.08 -11.11
C ALA A 29 10.70 -1.04 -10.21
N VAL A 30 10.75 -0.76 -8.90
CA VAL A 30 11.36 -1.67 -7.90
C VAL A 30 10.58 -2.98 -7.81
N CYS A 31 9.24 -2.94 -7.82
CA CYS A 31 8.42 -4.16 -7.82
C CYS A 31 8.66 -5.01 -9.08
N GLU A 32 8.73 -4.37 -10.26
CA GLU A 32 8.91 -5.05 -11.55
C GLU A 32 10.26 -5.79 -11.65
N SER A 33 11.27 -5.36 -10.90
CA SER A 33 12.59 -6.03 -10.82
C SER A 33 12.75 -6.94 -9.59
N CYS A 34 11.73 -7.05 -8.74
CA CYS A 34 11.82 -7.78 -7.47
C CYS A 34 11.85 -9.31 -7.68
N PRO A 35 12.81 -10.05 -7.09
CA PRO A 35 12.95 -11.49 -7.28
C PRO A 35 11.80 -12.31 -6.70
N ILE A 36 11.01 -11.73 -5.78
CA ILE A 36 9.86 -12.37 -5.13
C ILE A 36 8.51 -11.77 -5.56
N LEU A 37 8.48 -11.11 -6.73
CA LEU A 37 7.27 -10.41 -7.21
C LEU A 37 6.06 -11.36 -7.30
N ALA A 38 6.27 -12.60 -7.77
CA ALA A 38 5.19 -13.57 -7.93
C ALA A 38 4.56 -13.95 -6.59
N GLU A 39 5.38 -14.23 -5.58
CA GLU A 39 4.96 -14.58 -4.23
C GLU A 39 4.30 -13.38 -3.53
N CYS A 40 4.87 -12.18 -3.71
CA CYS A 40 4.30 -10.93 -3.20
C CYS A 40 2.90 -10.67 -3.80
N ALA A 41 2.73 -10.89 -5.10
CA ALA A 41 1.44 -10.75 -5.79
C ALA A 41 0.43 -11.78 -5.27
N ALA A 42 0.82 -13.05 -5.18
CA ALA A 42 -0.04 -14.11 -4.66
C ALA A 42 -0.51 -13.83 -3.22
N PHE A 43 0.40 -13.36 -2.36
CA PHE A 43 0.06 -12.97 -0.99
C PHE A 43 -0.89 -11.77 -0.96
N ALA A 44 -0.62 -10.74 -1.76
CA ALA A 44 -1.44 -9.52 -1.81
C ALA A 44 -2.86 -9.76 -2.36
N ASP A 45 -3.03 -10.77 -3.22
CA ASP A 45 -4.33 -11.16 -3.77
C ASP A 45 -5.12 -12.08 -2.85
N ALA A 46 -4.44 -12.97 -2.11
CA ALA A 46 -5.07 -13.82 -1.10
C ALA A 46 -5.50 -13.04 0.16
N SER A 47 -4.85 -11.91 0.42
CA SER A 47 -5.07 -11.12 1.63
C SER A 47 -6.26 -10.15 1.50
N PRO A 48 -7.11 -10.02 2.53
CA PRO A 48 -8.17 -9.03 2.55
C PRO A 48 -7.65 -7.60 2.40
N ARG A 49 -8.31 -6.77 1.57
CA ARG A 49 -7.88 -5.39 1.31
C ARG A 49 -7.79 -4.49 2.54
N TRP A 50 -8.54 -4.80 3.61
CA TRP A 50 -8.56 -4.05 4.85
C TRP A 50 -7.45 -4.45 5.83
N SER A 51 -6.79 -5.61 5.63
CA SER A 51 -5.70 -6.09 6.50
C SER A 51 -4.32 -5.70 5.99
N MET A 52 -4.23 -5.11 4.79
CA MET A 52 -2.99 -4.68 4.18
C MET A 52 -3.00 -3.18 3.90
N SER A 53 -1.93 -2.51 4.31
CA SER A 53 -1.63 -1.12 3.97
C SER A 53 -0.24 -1.04 3.32
N GLY A 54 -0.01 0.01 2.53
CA GLY A 54 1.26 0.24 1.84
C GLY A 54 1.22 -0.09 0.35
N PHE A 55 2.39 -0.25 -0.26
CA PHE A 55 2.57 -0.55 -1.68
C PHE A 55 3.04 -2.01 -1.83
N TRP A 56 2.29 -2.80 -2.59
CA TRP A 56 2.47 -4.24 -2.71
C TRP A 56 2.33 -4.67 -4.16
N ALA A 57 3.27 -5.47 -4.67
CA ALA A 57 3.25 -6.03 -6.03
C ALA A 57 2.91 -5.00 -7.12
N GLY A 58 3.51 -3.80 -7.04
CA GLY A 58 3.29 -2.73 -8.02
C GLY A 58 2.02 -1.89 -7.82
N MET A 59 1.25 -2.11 -6.73
CA MET A 59 -0.01 -1.40 -6.47
C MET A 59 -0.12 -0.89 -5.03
N LYS A 60 -0.70 0.30 -4.86
CA LYS A 60 -1.10 0.80 -3.53
C LYS A 60 -2.29 -0.03 -3.02
N ARG A 61 -2.14 -0.59 -1.82
CA ARG A 61 -3.19 -1.28 -1.06
C ARG A 61 -3.52 -0.50 0.21
N GLY A 62 -4.66 -0.87 0.81
CA GLY A 62 -5.27 -0.17 1.93
C GLY A 62 -6.48 0.62 1.46
N THR A 63 -7.47 0.69 2.34
CA THR A 63 -8.58 1.62 2.14
C THR A 63 -8.01 3.00 2.45
N PRO A 64 -8.11 4.02 1.56
CA PRO A 64 -7.83 5.38 1.98
C PRO A 64 -8.67 5.60 3.23
N ALA A 65 -8.05 5.99 4.35
CA ALA A 65 -8.74 6.26 5.59
C ALA A 65 -9.93 7.13 5.20
N ARG A 66 -11.12 6.52 5.16
CA ARG A 66 -12.28 7.06 4.48
C ARG A 66 -12.41 8.44 5.05
N ALA A 67 -12.13 9.47 4.22
CA ALA A 67 -11.90 10.83 4.69
C ALA A 67 -12.97 11.06 5.73
N SER A 68 -12.56 11.05 7.00
CA SER A 68 -13.47 11.20 8.11
C SER A 68 -13.72 12.68 8.13
N GLY A 69 -14.40 13.15 7.09
CA GLY A 69 -14.96 14.47 7.04
C GLY A 69 -15.75 14.62 8.33
N PRO A 70 -15.69 15.81 8.96
CA PRO A 70 -16.36 16.02 10.22
C PRO A 70 -17.82 15.59 10.03
N ARG A 71 -18.25 14.59 10.81
CA ARG A 71 -19.68 14.29 10.95
C ARG A 71 -20.29 15.59 11.44
N GLN A 72 -20.94 16.35 10.56
CA GLN A 72 -21.72 17.52 10.93
C GLN A 72 -22.73 17.02 11.95
N ARG A 73 -22.43 17.23 13.24
CA ARG A 73 -23.44 17.18 14.29
C ARG A 73 -24.33 18.39 14.00
N ALA A 74 -25.37 18.16 13.22
CA ALA A 74 -26.53 19.02 13.20
C ALA A 74 -27.10 19.04 14.63
N ARG A 75 -26.62 19.98 15.44
CA ARG A 75 -27.37 20.50 16.57
C ARG A 75 -28.42 21.43 15.98
N GLY A 76 -29.60 20.86 15.70
CA GLY A 76 -30.84 21.64 15.79
C GLY A 76 -31.22 21.85 17.26
N ALA A 77 -32.13 22.81 17.45
CA ALA A 77 -32.79 23.26 18.68
C ALA A 77 -31.94 24.17 19.58
N ALA A 78 -32.37 25.38 19.95
CA ALA A 78 -33.61 26.13 19.72
C ALA A 78 -33.30 27.63 19.93
#